data_AF-A0A960PWF0-F1
#
_entry.id   AF-A0A960PWF0-F1
#
_cell.length_a   1.000
_cell.length_b   1.000
_cell.length_c   1.000
_cell.angle_alpha   90.00
_cell.angle_beta   90.00
_cell.angle_gamma   90.00
#
_symmetry.space_group_name_H-M   'P 1'
#
loop_
_entity.id
_entity.type
_entity.pdbx_description
1 polymer ?
#
loop_
_entity_poly.entity_id
_entity_poly.type
_entity_poly.pdbx_seq_one_letter_code
_entity_poly.pdbx_strand_id
1 'polypeptide(L)'
;TAFEARVRGLLGPALDRLGPTRVPGEPERTTALRASLFDAIARTGHDEERRALAAAHFAALRDDPQAVDPDLADAVVRVVAQTADADTWAELRVRAAAARTAQDALRHLGALADADDPALVLRFCELALTDEVRSQDAPFLLRRALVNRAAQPLVWAFVTDRWDEITARFPSSTIARLLDGVRSVSDRDLALAVAAFADDHPLPQGDKLVRQHLERMWVTVRFAERVRSELGTAQP
;
A
#
# COMPACT_ATOMS: atom_id res chain seq x y z
N THR A 1 12.67 -7.68 14.09
CA THR A 1 12.54 -9.15 14.06
C THR A 1 13.71 -9.81 13.33
N ALA A 2 13.86 -11.14 13.43
CA ALA A 2 14.87 -11.89 12.65
C ALA A 2 14.68 -11.74 11.14
N PHE A 3 13.42 -11.64 10.69
CA PHE A 3 13.08 -11.39 9.30
C PHE A 3 13.54 -10.00 8.84
N GLU A 4 13.25 -8.94 9.59
CA GLU A 4 13.73 -7.58 9.30
C GLU A 4 15.27 -7.53 9.21
N ALA A 5 15.97 -8.17 10.14
CA ALA A 5 17.43 -8.25 10.11
C ALA A 5 17.95 -8.99 8.86
N ARG A 6 17.28 -10.08 8.45
CA ARG A 6 17.61 -10.80 7.22
C ARG A 6 17.39 -9.96 5.97
N VAL A 7 16.32 -9.17 5.92
CA VAL A 7 16.05 -8.22 4.83
C VAL A 7 17.17 -7.19 4.72
N ARG A 8 17.53 -6.55 5.85
CA ARG A 8 18.63 -5.57 5.87
C ARG A 8 19.97 -6.18 5.44
N GLY A 9 20.32 -7.34 5.98
CA GLY A 9 21.58 -8.03 5.64
C GLY A 9 21.65 -8.52 4.20
N LEU A 10 20.52 -8.89 3.58
CA LEU A 10 20.48 -9.34 2.20
C LEU A 10 20.54 -8.18 1.20
N LEU A 11 19.80 -7.11 1.46
CA LEU A 11 19.60 -6.02 0.50
C LEU A 11 20.58 -4.86 0.69
N GLY A 12 21.03 -4.60 1.92
CA GLY A 12 21.96 -3.50 2.26
C GLY A 12 23.21 -3.48 1.39
N PRO A 13 23.97 -4.60 1.27
CA PRO A 13 25.18 -4.63 0.46
C PRO A 13 24.95 -4.31 -1.02
N ALA A 14 23.75 -4.61 -1.55
CA ALA A 14 23.41 -4.25 -2.93
C ALA A 14 23.17 -2.74 -3.05
N LEU A 15 22.45 -2.13 -2.11
CA LEU A 15 22.22 -0.69 -2.09
C LEU A 15 23.53 0.09 -1.92
N ASP A 16 24.41 -0.35 -1.02
CA ASP A 16 25.70 0.30 -0.76
C ASP A 16 26.58 0.35 -2.01
N ARG A 17 26.57 -0.71 -2.84
CA ARG A 17 27.28 -0.73 -4.12
C ARG A 17 26.75 0.27 -5.15
N LEU A 18 25.45 0.60 -5.10
CA LEU A 18 24.84 1.58 -6.02
C LEU A 18 25.09 3.03 -5.58
N GLY A 19 25.53 3.22 -4.33
CA GLY A 19 25.73 4.55 -3.75
C GLY A 19 24.41 5.30 -3.47
N PRO A 20 24.51 6.43 -2.75
CA PRO A 20 23.35 7.16 -2.25
C PRO A 20 22.67 8.04 -3.29
N THR A 21 23.38 8.44 -4.36
CA THR A 21 22.89 9.41 -5.34
C THR A 21 23.16 8.94 -6.76
N ARG A 22 22.35 9.47 -7.69
CA ARG A 22 22.54 9.26 -9.13
C ARG A 22 23.85 9.89 -9.59
N VAL A 23 24.60 9.17 -10.43
CA VAL A 23 25.80 9.69 -11.09
C VAL A 23 25.54 10.03 -12.58
N PRO A 24 26.33 10.93 -13.20
CA PRO A 24 26.18 11.24 -14.62
C PRO A 24 26.27 10.01 -15.51
N GLY A 25 25.33 9.87 -16.45
CA GLY A 25 25.26 8.72 -17.35
C GLY A 25 24.74 7.43 -16.72
N GLU A 26 24.27 7.46 -15.46
CA GLU A 26 23.71 6.28 -14.81
C GLU A 26 22.42 5.80 -15.51
N PRO A 27 22.30 4.50 -15.82
CA PRO A 27 21.09 3.92 -16.42
C PRO A 27 19.87 4.05 -15.51
N GLU A 28 18.70 4.31 -16.09
CA GLU A 28 17.42 4.39 -15.35
C GLU A 28 17.09 3.10 -14.58
N ARG A 29 17.51 1.94 -15.09
CA ARG A 29 17.34 0.68 -14.36
C ARG A 29 18.09 0.66 -13.02
N THR A 30 19.20 1.40 -12.92
CA THR A 30 20.00 1.50 -11.70
C THR A 30 19.34 2.43 -10.69
N THR A 31 18.77 3.56 -11.12
CA THR A 31 18.02 4.47 -10.24
C THR A 31 16.76 3.79 -9.69
N ALA A 32 16.02 3.08 -10.56
CA ALA A 32 14.86 2.30 -10.16
C ALA A 32 15.21 1.16 -9.18
N LEU A 33 16.35 0.49 -9.38
CA LEU A 33 16.83 -0.54 -8.46
C LEU A 33 17.21 0.07 -7.11
N ARG A 34 17.90 1.21 -7.09
CA ARG A 34 18.25 1.93 -5.86
C ARG A 34 17.00 2.27 -5.06
N ALA A 35 15.99 2.86 -5.70
CA ALA A 35 14.72 3.20 -5.04
C ALA A 35 13.99 1.96 -4.50
N SER A 36 14.01 0.85 -5.24
CA SER A 36 13.38 -0.41 -4.81
C SER A 36 14.07 -1.03 -3.60
N LEU A 37 15.41 -1.03 -3.57
CA LEU A 37 16.19 -1.52 -2.43
C LEU A 37 15.99 -0.62 -1.21
N PHE A 38 16.02 0.70 -1.40
CA PHE A 38 15.77 1.68 -0.34
C PHE A 38 14.39 1.48 0.31
N ASP A 39 13.33 1.37 -0.50
CA ASP A 39 11.96 1.11 -0.04
C ASP A 39 11.86 -0.20 0.77
N ALA A 40 12.42 -1.29 0.23
CA ALA A 40 12.36 -2.60 0.86
C ALA A 40 13.12 -2.62 2.21
N ILE A 41 14.31 -2.03 2.28
CA ILE A 41 15.11 -1.94 3.50
C ILE A 41 14.38 -1.09 4.55
N ALA A 42 13.83 0.07 4.16
CA ALA A 42 13.14 0.96 5.08
C ALA A 42 11.81 0.37 5.59
N ARG A 43 10.96 -0.13 4.69
CA ARG A 43 9.59 -0.57 5.04
C ARG A 43 9.49 -2.00 5.52
N THR A 44 10.27 -2.91 4.94
CA THR A 44 10.24 -4.34 5.30
C THR A 44 11.38 -4.69 6.27
N GLY A 45 12.53 -4.05 6.10
CA GLY A 45 13.67 -4.20 7.02
C GLY A 45 13.55 -3.37 8.30
N HIS A 46 12.57 -2.47 8.39
CA HIS A 46 12.37 -1.54 9.52
C HIS A 46 13.68 -0.83 9.89
N ASP A 47 14.36 -0.31 8.87
CA ASP A 47 15.63 0.38 9.05
C ASP A 47 15.42 1.85 9.40
N GLU A 48 15.72 2.20 10.65
CA GLU A 48 15.51 3.55 11.18
C GLU A 48 16.38 4.61 10.49
N GLU A 49 17.58 4.25 10.04
CA GLU A 49 18.44 5.19 9.32
C GLU A 49 17.84 5.54 7.95
N ARG A 50 17.32 4.55 7.20
CA ARG A 50 16.70 4.81 5.90
C ARG A 50 15.33 5.50 6.07
N ARG A 51 14.60 5.23 7.15
CA ARG A 51 13.37 5.97 7.49
C ARG A 51 13.65 7.44 7.79
N ALA A 52 14.69 7.73 8.60
CA ALA A 52 15.12 9.09 8.87
C ALA A 52 15.58 9.82 7.60
N LEU A 53 16.33 9.13 6.72
CA LEU A 53 16.73 9.68 5.43
C LEU A 53 15.52 9.96 4.52
N ALA A 54 14.51 9.09 4.51
CA ALA A 54 13.27 9.34 3.79
C ALA A 54 12.54 10.58 4.32
N ALA A 55 12.45 10.75 5.64
CA ALA A 55 11.86 11.95 6.24
C ALA A 55 12.62 13.23 5.83
N ALA A 56 13.95 13.21 5.84
CA ALA A 56 14.77 14.33 5.38
C ALA A 56 14.55 14.66 3.90
N HIS A 57 14.51 13.63 3.03
CA HIS A 57 14.21 13.80 1.62
C HIS A 57 12.79 14.32 1.38
N PHE A 58 11.80 13.83 2.13
CA PHE A 58 10.43 14.30 2.04
C PHE A 58 10.29 15.77 2.44
N ALA A 59 11.01 16.21 3.47
CA ALA A 59 11.10 17.61 3.85
C ALA A 59 11.74 18.45 2.73
N ALA A 60 12.87 18.01 2.16
CA ALA A 60 13.55 18.71 1.07
C ALA A 60 12.68 18.86 -0.20
N LEU A 61 11.89 17.83 -0.53
CA LEU A 61 10.95 17.84 -1.66
C LEU A 61 9.86 18.92 -1.55
N ARG A 62 9.63 19.47 -0.35
CA ARG A 62 8.70 20.59 -0.17
C ARG A 62 9.22 21.86 -0.82
N ASP A 63 10.52 22.11 -0.67
CA ASP A 63 11.16 23.37 -1.05
C ASP A 63 11.76 23.27 -2.46
N ASP A 64 12.25 22.09 -2.85
CA ASP A 64 12.77 21.79 -4.19
C ASP A 64 12.26 20.43 -4.71
N PRO A 65 11.34 20.42 -5.69
CA PRO A 65 10.85 19.19 -6.33
C PRO A 65 11.92 18.36 -7.05
N GLN A 66 13.14 18.86 -7.23
CA GLN A 66 14.28 18.18 -7.84
C GLN A 66 15.36 17.80 -6.82
N ALA A 67 15.11 18.02 -5.52
CA ALA A 67 16.05 17.69 -4.44
C ALA A 67 16.36 16.18 -4.35
N VAL A 68 15.51 15.34 -4.94
CA VAL A 68 15.61 13.88 -4.91
C VAL A 68 15.38 13.35 -6.33
N ASP A 69 16.13 12.32 -6.69
CA ASP A 69 15.90 11.61 -7.95
C ASP A 69 14.43 11.10 -8.04
N PRO A 70 13.76 11.22 -9.20
CA PRO A 70 12.34 10.87 -9.31
C PRO A 70 11.99 9.44 -8.87
N ASP A 71 12.85 8.46 -9.16
CA ASP A 71 12.60 7.07 -8.74
C ASP A 71 12.64 6.95 -7.21
N LEU A 72 13.57 7.67 -6.58
CA LEU A 72 13.71 7.70 -5.12
C LEU A 72 12.59 8.51 -4.45
N ALA A 73 12.08 9.57 -5.08
CA ALA A 73 10.98 10.38 -4.54
C ALA A 73 9.71 9.54 -4.29
N ASP A 74 9.37 8.62 -5.22
CA ASP A 74 8.27 7.68 -5.05
C ASP A 74 8.46 6.77 -3.82
N ALA A 75 9.67 6.24 -3.64
CA ALA A 75 10.01 5.40 -2.49
C ALA A 75 9.97 6.19 -1.18
N VAL A 76 10.50 7.41 -1.17
CA VAL A 76 10.49 8.32 -0.02
C VAL A 76 9.06 8.57 0.47
N VAL A 77 8.12 8.89 -0.44
CA VAL A 77 6.73 9.13 -0.06
C VAL A 77 6.09 7.89 0.57
N ARG A 78 6.35 6.69 0.04
CA ARG A 78 5.81 5.44 0.63
C ARG A 78 6.41 5.12 2.00
N VAL A 79 7.72 5.35 2.17
CA VAL A 79 8.41 5.10 3.46
C VAL A 79 7.87 6.04 4.53
N VAL A 80 7.76 7.33 4.21
CA VAL A 80 7.20 8.34 5.12
C VAL A 80 5.75 8.01 5.46
N ALA A 81 4.94 7.66 4.46
CA ALA A 81 3.53 7.36 4.69
C ALA A 81 3.30 6.13 5.57
N GLN A 82 4.14 5.09 5.46
CA GLN A 82 4.01 3.89 6.30
C GLN A 82 4.10 4.22 7.79
N THR A 83 5.04 5.11 8.16
CA THR A 83 5.28 5.50 9.56
C THR A 83 4.65 6.84 9.92
N ALA A 84 3.71 7.32 9.10
CA ALA A 84 3.10 8.62 9.28
C ALA A 84 2.30 8.69 10.59
N ASP A 85 2.51 9.77 11.33
CA ASP A 85 1.58 10.25 12.34
C ASP A 85 0.47 11.11 11.70
N ALA A 86 -0.41 11.66 12.53
CA ALA A 86 -1.53 12.48 12.06
C ALA A 86 -1.09 13.73 11.28
N ASP A 87 0.03 14.35 11.66
CA ASP A 87 0.55 15.56 11.03
C ASP A 87 1.19 15.24 9.67
N THR A 88 2.01 14.19 9.61
CA THR A 88 2.61 13.70 8.36
C THR A 88 1.54 13.24 7.38
N TRP A 89 0.50 12.55 7.86
CA TRP A 89 -0.65 12.13 7.05
C TRP A 89 -1.41 13.34 6.50
N ALA A 90 -1.64 14.37 7.32
CA ALA A 90 -2.27 15.61 6.89
C ALA A 90 -1.42 16.35 5.84
N GLU A 91 -0.10 16.39 6.04
CA GLU A 91 0.83 16.98 5.07
C GLU A 91 0.77 16.26 3.72
N LEU A 92 0.75 14.92 3.70
CA LEU A 92 0.58 14.14 2.48
C LEU A 92 -0.72 14.51 1.74
N ARG A 93 -1.83 14.68 2.47
CA ARG A 93 -3.10 15.12 1.87
C ARG A 93 -3.01 16.54 1.30
N VAL A 94 -2.36 17.48 1.99
CA VAL A 94 -2.14 18.83 1.47
C VAL A 94 -1.29 18.80 0.19
N ARG A 95 -0.22 18.00 0.17
CA ARG A 95 0.64 17.83 -1.02
C ARG A 95 -0.12 17.19 -2.19
N ALA A 96 -1.02 16.25 -1.92
CA ALA A 96 -1.89 15.67 -2.94
C ALA A 96 -2.80 16.72 -3.59
N ALA A 97 -3.39 17.61 -2.78
CA ALA A 97 -4.26 18.69 -3.27
C ALA A 97 -3.50 19.79 -4.03
N ALA A 98 -2.26 20.06 -3.62
CA ALA A 98 -1.40 21.08 -4.25
C ALA A 98 -0.60 20.57 -5.47
N ALA A 99 -0.68 19.27 -5.78
CA ALA A 99 0.09 18.64 -6.84
C ALA A 99 -0.25 19.23 -8.22
N ARG A 100 0.81 19.51 -9.01
CA ARG A 100 0.67 20.09 -10.36
C ARG A 100 0.29 19.08 -11.42
N THR A 101 0.52 17.79 -11.15
CA THR A 101 0.23 16.70 -12.09
C THR A 101 -0.67 15.66 -11.44
N ALA A 102 -1.47 14.96 -12.25
CA ALA A 102 -2.33 13.89 -11.77
C ALA A 102 -1.52 12.73 -11.16
N GLN A 103 -0.34 12.45 -11.71
CA GLN A 103 0.56 11.42 -11.20
C GLN A 103 1.08 11.77 -9.79
N ASP A 104 1.49 13.03 -9.57
CA ASP A 104 1.94 13.47 -8.25
C ASP A 104 0.79 13.50 -7.23
N ALA A 105 -0.41 13.92 -7.66
CA ALA A 105 -1.60 13.89 -6.82
C ALA A 105 -1.90 12.46 -6.34
N LEU A 106 -1.92 11.50 -7.28
CA LEU A 106 -2.17 10.09 -6.97
C LEU A 106 -1.05 9.46 -6.12
N ARG A 107 0.21 9.89 -6.29
CA ARG A 107 1.32 9.44 -5.45
C ARG A 107 1.04 9.76 -3.98
N HIS A 108 0.77 11.03 -3.68
CA HIS A 108 0.55 11.45 -2.29
C HIS A 108 -0.79 10.96 -1.74
N LEU A 109 -1.87 11.04 -2.53
CA LEU A 109 -3.20 10.58 -2.12
C LEU A 109 -3.20 9.07 -1.84
N GLY A 110 -2.60 8.26 -2.71
CA GLY A 110 -2.50 6.82 -2.53
C GLY A 110 -1.62 6.44 -1.33
N ALA A 111 -0.61 7.23 -1.01
CA ALA A 111 0.26 6.96 0.13
C ALA A 111 -0.48 7.05 1.47
N LEU A 112 -1.56 7.83 1.57
CA LEU A 112 -2.39 7.90 2.78
C LEU A 112 -2.95 6.53 3.23
N ALA A 113 -3.09 5.59 2.30
CA ALA A 113 -3.55 4.22 2.57
C ALA A 113 -2.47 3.30 3.14
N ASP A 114 -1.20 3.71 3.11
CA ASP A 114 -0.05 2.86 3.46
C ASP A 114 0.33 2.93 4.95
N ALA A 115 -0.32 3.80 5.73
CA ALA A 115 -0.02 3.99 7.15
C ALA A 115 -0.15 2.69 7.95
N ASP A 116 0.78 2.49 8.89
CA ASP A 116 0.72 1.38 9.85
C ASP A 116 -0.35 1.62 10.93
N ASP A 117 -0.79 2.87 11.15
CA ASP A 117 -1.92 3.20 12.04
C ASP A 117 -3.26 2.93 11.34
N PRO A 118 -4.05 1.93 11.80
CA PRO A 118 -5.31 1.60 11.17
C PRO A 118 -6.34 2.73 11.22
N ALA A 119 -6.27 3.63 12.21
CA ALA A 119 -7.17 4.77 12.28
C ALA A 119 -6.93 5.76 11.13
N LEU A 120 -5.67 5.96 10.72
CA LEU A 120 -5.33 6.79 9.55
C LEU A 120 -5.79 6.14 8.25
N VAL A 121 -5.71 4.82 8.13
CA VAL A 121 -6.22 4.09 6.96
C VAL A 121 -7.75 4.18 6.87
N LEU A 122 -8.48 4.10 8.00
CA LEU A 122 -9.93 4.31 8.01
C LEU A 122 -10.32 5.75 7.67
N ARG A 123 -9.57 6.75 8.14
CA ARG A 123 -9.75 8.15 7.72
C ARG A 123 -9.55 8.33 6.22
N PHE A 124 -8.61 7.60 5.62
CA PHE A 124 -8.44 7.57 4.18
C PHE A 124 -9.63 6.91 3.46
N CYS A 125 -10.21 5.84 4.02
CA CYS A 125 -11.39 5.19 3.45
C CYS A 125 -12.59 6.15 3.41
N GLU A 126 -12.83 6.92 4.48
CA GLU A 126 -13.85 7.97 4.49
C GLU A 126 -13.58 9.03 3.42
N LEU A 127 -12.32 9.50 3.31
CA LEU A 127 -11.91 10.47 2.31
C LEU A 127 -12.21 9.98 0.88
N ALA A 128 -12.01 8.69 0.59
CA ALA A 128 -12.26 8.08 -0.72
C ALA A 128 -13.75 8.06 -1.12
N LEU A 129 -14.68 8.22 -0.17
CA LEU A 129 -16.10 8.34 -0.44
C LEU A 129 -16.56 9.80 -0.62
N THR A 130 -15.70 10.79 -0.37
CA THR A 130 -15.98 12.21 -0.60
C THR A 130 -15.65 12.65 -2.03
N ASP A 131 -15.97 13.90 -2.36
CA ASP A 131 -15.64 14.52 -3.65
C ASP A 131 -14.19 15.05 -3.72
N GLU A 132 -13.43 14.97 -2.63
CA GLU A 132 -11.99 15.24 -2.66
C GLU A 132 -11.23 14.17 -3.46
N VAL A 133 -11.77 12.95 -3.52
CA VAL A 133 -11.24 11.86 -4.34
C VAL A 133 -12.11 11.72 -5.58
N ARG A 134 -11.47 11.77 -6.75
CA ARG A 134 -12.16 11.55 -8.02
C ARG A 134 -12.82 10.18 -8.01
N SER A 135 -14.10 10.13 -8.41
CA SER A 135 -14.90 8.91 -8.35
C SER A 135 -14.31 7.73 -9.13
N GLN A 136 -13.58 8.01 -10.21
CA GLN A 136 -12.87 6.99 -11.01
C GLN A 136 -11.62 6.40 -10.33
N ASP A 137 -11.00 7.15 -9.42
CA ASP A 137 -9.77 6.74 -8.72
C ASP A 137 -10.10 6.05 -7.38
N ALA A 138 -11.22 6.43 -6.75
CA ALA A 138 -11.65 5.95 -5.44
C ALA A 138 -11.67 4.40 -5.29
N PRO A 139 -12.20 3.60 -6.25
CA PRO A 139 -12.17 2.14 -6.13
C PRO A 139 -10.75 1.56 -6.09
N PHE A 140 -9.80 2.14 -6.84
CA PHE A 140 -8.40 1.71 -6.83
C PHE A 140 -7.66 2.10 -5.55
N LEU A 141 -8.07 3.23 -4.97
CA LEU A 141 -7.58 3.74 -3.70
C LEU A 141 -8.11 2.89 -2.52
N LEU A 142 -9.41 2.57 -2.50
CA LEU A 142 -9.98 1.63 -1.51
C LEU A 142 -9.37 0.23 -1.63
N ARG A 143 -9.08 -0.25 -2.84
CA ARG A 143 -8.31 -1.50 -3.05
C ARG A 143 -6.95 -1.44 -2.36
N ARG A 144 -6.27 -0.29 -2.40
CA ARG A 144 -4.96 -0.09 -1.75
C ARG A 144 -5.09 -0.14 -0.22
N ALA A 145 -6.13 0.46 0.35
CA ALA A 145 -6.42 0.32 1.78
C ALA A 145 -6.73 -1.15 2.16
N LEU A 146 -7.45 -1.88 1.29
CA LEU A 146 -7.83 -3.27 1.56
C LEU A 146 -6.64 -4.25 1.56
N VAL A 147 -5.51 -3.89 0.92
CA VAL A 147 -4.26 -4.66 1.00
C VAL A 147 -3.35 -4.24 2.17
N ASN A 148 -3.73 -3.21 2.93
CA ASN A 148 -2.94 -2.76 4.09
C ASN A 148 -3.03 -3.81 5.21
N ARG A 149 -1.89 -4.43 5.55
CA ARG A 149 -1.85 -5.52 6.55
C ARG A 149 -2.24 -5.09 7.97
N ALA A 150 -2.01 -3.83 8.34
CA ALA A 150 -2.37 -3.32 9.66
C ALA A 150 -3.88 -3.08 9.80
N ALA A 151 -4.55 -2.75 8.69
CA ALA A 151 -5.95 -2.34 8.69
C ALA A 151 -6.90 -3.27 7.93
N GLN A 152 -6.42 -4.31 7.24
CA GLN A 152 -7.21 -5.10 6.28
C GLN A 152 -8.58 -5.59 6.82
N PRO A 153 -8.69 -6.18 8.04
CA PRO A 153 -9.99 -6.56 8.58
C PRO A 153 -10.93 -5.37 8.81
N LEU A 154 -10.39 -4.23 9.24
CA LEU A 154 -11.15 -3.00 9.48
C LEU A 154 -11.59 -2.34 8.17
N VAL A 155 -10.72 -2.33 7.16
CA VAL A 155 -11.07 -1.81 5.83
C VAL A 155 -12.11 -2.72 5.17
N TRP A 156 -12.01 -4.03 5.34
CA TRP A 156 -13.05 -4.96 4.88
C TRP A 156 -14.39 -4.64 5.54
N ALA A 157 -14.43 -4.51 6.87
CA ALA A 157 -15.64 -4.13 7.60
C ALA A 157 -16.21 -2.79 7.10
N PHE A 158 -15.35 -1.77 6.92
CA PHE A 158 -15.75 -0.49 6.34
C PHE A 158 -16.43 -0.63 4.97
N VAL A 159 -15.84 -1.44 4.08
CA VAL A 159 -16.38 -1.66 2.73
C VAL A 159 -17.73 -2.37 2.79
N THR A 160 -17.89 -3.36 3.67
CA THR A 160 -19.16 -4.10 3.79
C THR A 160 -20.24 -3.29 4.51
N ASP A 161 -19.89 -2.50 5.52
CA ASP A 161 -20.82 -1.64 6.26
C ASP A 161 -21.36 -0.49 5.39
N ARG A 162 -20.56 -0.04 4.41
CA ARG A 162 -20.91 1.04 3.47
C ARG A 162 -21.19 0.51 2.06
N TRP A 163 -21.52 -0.78 1.93
CA TRP A 163 -21.62 -1.44 0.63
C TRP A 163 -22.64 -0.80 -0.31
N ASP A 164 -23.83 -0.47 0.19
CA ASP A 164 -24.89 0.16 -0.59
C ASP A 164 -24.46 1.54 -1.11
N GLU A 165 -23.74 2.32 -0.31
CA GLU A 165 -23.20 3.62 -0.72
C GLU A 165 -22.11 3.45 -1.80
N ILE A 166 -21.18 2.52 -1.60
CA ILE A 166 -20.11 2.22 -2.54
C ILE A 166 -20.69 1.76 -3.88
N THR A 167 -21.70 0.87 -3.85
CA THR A 167 -22.35 0.34 -5.06
C THR A 167 -23.25 1.34 -5.77
N ALA A 168 -23.82 2.30 -5.04
CA ALA A 168 -24.54 3.43 -5.63
C ALA A 168 -23.59 4.47 -6.24
N ARG A 169 -22.42 4.70 -5.63
CA ARG A 169 -21.45 5.75 -6.05
C ARG A 169 -20.60 5.31 -7.23
N PHE A 170 -20.23 4.03 -7.31
CA PHE A 170 -19.23 3.54 -8.28
C PHE A 170 -19.80 2.51 -9.27
N PRO A 171 -19.35 2.50 -10.53
CA PRO A 171 -19.74 1.47 -11.48
C PRO A 171 -19.35 0.07 -10.99
N SER A 172 -20.23 -0.93 -11.17
CA SER A 172 -20.01 -2.32 -10.77
C SER A 172 -18.67 -2.93 -11.27
N SER A 173 -18.22 -2.54 -12.46
CA SER A 173 -16.93 -2.99 -13.02
C SER A 173 -15.69 -2.46 -12.26
N THR A 174 -15.84 -1.35 -11.53
CA THR A 174 -14.78 -0.80 -10.66
C THR A 174 -14.85 -1.39 -9.25
N ILE A 175 -16.04 -1.76 -8.78
CA ILE A 175 -16.23 -2.48 -7.51
C ILE A 175 -15.58 -3.87 -7.59
N ALA A 176 -15.74 -4.58 -8.70
CA ALA A 176 -15.03 -5.84 -8.91
C ALA A 176 -13.49 -5.68 -8.83
N ARG A 177 -12.95 -4.53 -9.29
CA ARG A 177 -11.53 -4.20 -9.16
C ARG A 177 -11.13 -3.76 -7.75
N LEU A 178 -12.02 -3.13 -6.99
CA LEU A 178 -11.81 -2.86 -5.57
C LEU A 178 -11.60 -4.18 -4.82
N LEU A 179 -12.45 -5.17 -5.10
CA LEU A 179 -12.39 -6.49 -4.47
C LEU A 179 -11.12 -7.29 -4.82
N ASP A 180 -10.30 -6.89 -5.80
CA ASP A 180 -8.97 -7.49 -6.04
C ASP A 180 -8.08 -7.44 -4.77
N GLY A 181 -8.31 -6.49 -3.86
CA GLY A 181 -7.58 -6.39 -2.59
C GLY A 181 -7.72 -7.60 -1.67
N VAL A 182 -8.86 -8.31 -1.72
CA VAL A 182 -9.11 -9.51 -0.88
C VAL A 182 -8.14 -10.65 -1.16
N ARG A 183 -7.49 -10.65 -2.32
CA ARG A 183 -6.48 -11.65 -2.67
C ARG A 183 -5.30 -11.72 -1.71
N SER A 184 -5.05 -10.63 -0.97
CA SER A 184 -3.98 -10.55 0.03
C SER A 184 -4.42 -11.07 1.41
N VAL A 185 -5.72 -11.36 1.60
CA VAL A 185 -6.23 -11.95 2.84
C VAL A 185 -5.57 -13.30 3.06
N SER A 186 -4.98 -13.42 4.24
CA SER A 186 -4.27 -14.62 4.69
C SER A 186 -4.86 -15.22 5.97
N ASP A 187 -5.76 -14.49 6.62
CA ASP A 187 -6.54 -14.97 7.75
C ASP A 187 -7.75 -15.78 7.27
N ARG A 188 -7.97 -16.95 7.85
CA ARG A 188 -9.03 -17.87 7.41
C ARG A 188 -10.42 -17.36 7.76
N ASP A 189 -10.59 -16.78 8.94
CA ASP A 189 -11.91 -16.33 9.40
C ASP A 189 -12.37 -15.12 8.58
N LEU A 190 -11.46 -14.20 8.29
CA LEU A 190 -11.71 -13.11 7.35
C LEU A 190 -12.02 -13.63 5.94
N ALA A 191 -11.29 -14.63 5.44
CA ALA A 191 -11.56 -15.21 4.12
C ALA A 191 -12.94 -15.88 4.03
N LEU A 192 -13.41 -16.53 5.10
CA LEU A 192 -14.76 -17.08 5.19
C LEU A 192 -15.81 -15.97 5.15
N ALA A 193 -15.61 -14.89 5.91
CA ALA A 193 -16.50 -13.74 5.91
C ALA A 193 -16.56 -13.06 4.53
N VAL A 194 -15.42 -12.91 3.86
CA VAL A 194 -15.34 -12.37 2.49
C VAL A 194 -16.11 -13.25 1.50
N ALA A 195 -15.94 -14.57 1.56
CA ALA A 195 -16.62 -15.49 0.66
C ALA A 195 -18.14 -15.46 0.87
N ALA A 196 -18.60 -15.52 2.13
CA ALA A 196 -20.02 -15.43 2.45
C ALA A 196 -20.64 -14.11 1.97
N PHE A 197 -19.96 -12.99 2.21
CA PHE A 197 -20.43 -11.69 1.74
C PHE A 197 -20.54 -11.62 0.21
N ALA A 198 -19.56 -12.16 -0.51
CA ALA A 198 -19.56 -12.16 -1.97
C ALA A 198 -20.68 -13.04 -2.56
N ASP A 199 -21.03 -14.15 -1.89
CA ASP A 199 -22.15 -15.01 -2.27
C ASP A 199 -23.50 -14.30 -2.04
N ASP A 200 -23.63 -13.56 -0.94
CA ASP A 200 -24.85 -12.80 -0.60
C ASP A 200 -25.01 -11.50 -1.44
N HIS A 201 -23.91 -10.97 -1.98
CA HIS A 201 -23.87 -9.70 -2.73
C HIS A 201 -23.30 -9.89 -4.15
N PRO A 202 -24.00 -10.62 -5.03
CA PRO A 202 -23.51 -10.89 -6.38
C PRO A 202 -23.34 -9.60 -7.18
N LEU A 203 -22.22 -9.50 -7.92
CA LEU A 203 -21.94 -8.41 -8.86
C LEU A 203 -22.08 -8.90 -10.30
N PRO A 204 -23.24 -8.75 -10.98
CA PRO A 204 -23.49 -9.40 -12.27
C PRO A 204 -22.44 -9.06 -13.36
N GLN A 205 -21.96 -7.82 -13.40
CA GLN A 205 -20.95 -7.38 -14.38
C GLN A 205 -19.50 -7.72 -13.98
N GLY A 206 -19.30 -8.28 -12.78
CA GLY A 206 -17.99 -8.60 -12.18
C GLY A 206 -17.84 -10.03 -11.66
N ASP A 207 -18.88 -10.85 -11.72
CA ASP A 207 -18.96 -12.19 -11.09
C ASP A 207 -17.72 -13.04 -11.34
N LYS A 208 -17.37 -13.23 -12.61
CA LYS A 208 -16.21 -14.04 -13.00
C LYS A 208 -14.92 -13.50 -12.39
N LEU A 209 -14.75 -12.19 -12.34
CA LEU A 209 -13.56 -11.55 -11.80
C LEU A 209 -13.51 -11.69 -10.26
N VAL A 210 -14.65 -11.50 -9.59
CA VAL A 210 -14.76 -11.70 -8.13
C VAL A 210 -14.44 -13.15 -7.77
N ARG A 211 -14.98 -14.14 -8.50
CA ARG A 211 -14.63 -15.56 -8.28
C ARG A 211 -13.13 -15.82 -8.42
N GLN A 212 -12.47 -15.24 -9.42
CA GLN A 212 -11.02 -15.33 -9.59
C GLN A 212 -10.25 -14.69 -8.41
N HIS A 213 -10.77 -13.58 -7.86
CA HIS A 213 -10.20 -12.97 -6.66
C HIS A 213 -10.34 -13.86 -5.42
N LEU A 214 -11.51 -14.48 -5.22
CA LEU A 214 -11.75 -15.44 -4.13
C LEU A 214 -10.88 -16.71 -4.28
N GLU A 215 -10.74 -17.25 -5.48
CA GLU A 215 -9.83 -18.38 -5.74
C GLU A 215 -8.40 -18.04 -5.34
N ARG A 216 -7.91 -16.85 -5.72
CA ARG A 216 -6.56 -16.41 -5.36
C ARG A 216 -6.42 -16.13 -3.87
N MET A 217 -7.45 -15.58 -3.21
CA MET A 217 -7.49 -15.41 -1.75
C MET A 217 -7.29 -16.77 -1.05
N TRP A 218 -8.01 -17.81 -1.46
CA TRP A 218 -7.86 -19.14 -0.86
C TRP A 218 -6.47 -19.75 -1.08
N VAL A 219 -5.81 -19.44 -2.20
CA VAL A 219 -4.40 -19.80 -2.40
C VAL A 219 -3.50 -19.09 -1.37
N THR A 220 -3.71 -17.80 -1.13
CA THR A 220 -2.97 -17.02 -0.13
C THR A 220 -3.17 -17.56 1.29
N VAL A 221 -4.41 -17.88 1.68
CA VAL A 221 -4.73 -18.49 2.99
C VAL A 221 -4.00 -19.82 3.17
N ARG A 222 -4.13 -20.75 2.22
CA ARG A 222 -3.48 -22.07 2.30
C ARG A 222 -1.95 -21.95 2.35
N PHE A 223 -1.39 -21.00 1.59
CA PHE A 223 0.05 -20.73 1.64
C PHE A 223 0.47 -20.22 3.03
N ALA A 224 -0.26 -19.26 3.60
CA ALA A 224 0.05 -18.69 4.91
C ALA A 224 -0.04 -19.73 6.03
N GLU A 225 -1.07 -20.59 6.02
CA GLU A 225 -1.23 -21.68 7.00
C GLU A 225 -0.06 -22.67 6.96
N ARG A 226 0.31 -23.11 5.74
CA ARG A 226 1.43 -24.03 5.55
C ARG A 226 2.74 -23.42 6.03
N VAL A 227 3.06 -22.21 5.59
CA VAL A 227 4.33 -21.55 5.94
C VAL A 227 4.39 -21.22 7.43
N ARG A 228 3.27 -20.82 8.05
CA ARG A 228 3.21 -20.58 9.50
C ARG A 228 3.49 -21.87 10.29
N SER A 229 2.98 -23.00 9.82
CA SER A 229 3.30 -24.31 10.41
C SER A 229 4.80 -24.63 10.28
N GLU A 230 5.38 -24.46 9.09
CA GLU A 230 6.80 -24.75 8.83
C GLU A 230 7.72 -23.84 9.67
N LEU A 231 7.42 -22.54 9.73
CA LEU A 231 8.18 -21.57 10.52
C LEU A 231 7.98 -21.75 12.04
N GLY A 232 6.80 -22.18 12.48
CA GLY A 232 6.53 -22.49 13.89
C GLY A 232 7.24 -23.76 14.36
N THR A 233 7.48 -24.71 13.46
CA THR A 233 8.27 -25.93 13.73
C THR A 233 9.77 -25.72 13.62
N ALA A 234 10.22 -24.66 12.94
CA ALA A 234 11.62 -24.27 12.87
C ALA A 234 11.99 -23.43 14.12
N GLN A 235 12.25 -24.08 15.25
CA GLN A 235 12.98 -23.46 16.36
C GLN A 235 14.51 -23.55 16.13
N PRO A 236 15.29 -22.61 16.70
CA PRO A 236 16.58 -22.14 16.17
C PRO A 236 17.70 -23.18 16.06
#